data_AF-D6MKL7-F1
#
_entry.id   AF-D6MKL7-F1
#
_cell.length_a   1.000
_cell.length_b   1.000
_cell.length_c   1.000
_cell.angle_alpha   90.00
_cell.angle_beta   90.00
_cell.angle_gamma   90.00
#
_symmetry.space_group_name_H-M   'P 1'
#
loop_
_entity.id
_entity.type
_entity.pdbx_description
1 polymer ?
#
loop_
_entity_poly.entity_id
_entity_poly.type
_entity_poly.pdbx_seq_one_letter_code
_entity_poly.pdbx_strand_id
1 'polypeptide(L)'
;MEIMKNMTKQEFIASIRRNSSGFSRGASIYRGVIRHHQHGRWQARIGRVAGNKDLYLRTFSSEEEVAEAYNVAAIKFRGSNAVTNFAFSRYNIEAKFLDCGLLYNFACIYECR
;
A
#
# COMPACT_ATOMS: atom_id res chain seq x y z
N MET A 1 21.13 -11.75 14.99
CA MET A 1 19.99 -10.96 15.54
C MET A 1 20.42 -9.55 15.96
N GLU A 2 21.29 -8.87 15.19
CA GLU A 2 21.83 -7.55 15.56
C GLU A 2 21.15 -6.36 14.87
N ILE A 3 20.28 -6.62 13.90
CA ILE A 3 19.59 -5.59 13.11
C ILE A 3 18.61 -4.78 13.99
N MET A 4 18.21 -5.29 15.16
CA MET A 4 17.22 -4.68 16.04
C MET A 4 17.79 -3.62 17.01
N LYS A 5 19.12 -3.52 17.20
CA LYS A 5 19.71 -2.63 18.21
C LYS A 5 19.81 -1.16 17.79
N ASN A 6 19.75 -0.86 16.48
CA ASN A 6 19.91 0.48 15.95
C ASN A 6 18.63 1.07 15.31
N MET A 7 17.48 0.40 15.46
CA MET A 7 16.21 0.89 14.92
C MET A 7 15.50 1.83 15.90
N THR A 8 14.87 2.88 15.37
CA THR A 8 13.93 3.68 16.17
C THR A 8 12.75 2.82 16.63
N LYS A 9 12.10 3.20 17.73
CA LYS A 9 10.90 2.52 18.23
C LYS A 9 9.82 2.37 17.14
N GLN A 10 9.67 3.37 16.27
CA GLN A 10 8.70 3.36 15.18
C GLN A 10 9.07 2.36 14.08
N GLU A 11 10.33 2.30 13.67
CA GLU A 11 10.81 1.34 12.68
C GLU A 11 10.75 -0.10 13.19
N PHE A 12 11.03 -0.30 14.47
CA PHE A 12 10.89 -1.58 15.14
C PHE A 12 9.43 -2.06 15.12
N ILE A 13 8.49 -1.21 15.55
CA ILE A 13 7.06 -1.55 15.50
C ILE A 13 6.62 -1.82 14.06
N ALA A 14 7.09 -1.03 13.10
CA ALA A 14 6.76 -1.22 11.69
C ALA A 14 7.32 -2.55 11.13
N SER A 15 8.53 -2.97 11.54
CA SER A 15 9.10 -4.25 11.11
C SER A 15 8.31 -5.44 11.67
N ILE A 16 7.93 -5.39 12.95
CA ILE A 16 7.07 -6.41 13.57
C ILE A 16 5.72 -6.49 12.86
N ARG A 17 5.09 -5.35 12.56
CA ARG A 17 3.80 -5.31 11.82
C ARG A 17 3.92 -5.84 10.38
N ARG A 18 5.07 -5.62 9.72
CA ARG A 18 5.33 -6.16 8.37
C ARG A 18 5.47 -7.68 8.39
N ASN A 19 6.14 -8.21 9.39
CA ASN A 19 6.43 -9.63 9.52
C ASN A 19 5.26 -10.42 10.10
N SER A 20 4.39 -9.80 10.90
CA SER A 20 3.20 -10.46 11.44
C SER A 20 2.23 -10.87 10.32
N SER A 21 1.40 -11.88 10.55
CA SER A 21 0.37 -12.37 9.62
C SER A 21 -0.96 -11.60 9.71
N GLY A 22 -0.99 -10.44 10.37
CA GLY A 22 -2.21 -9.69 10.72
C GLY A 22 -3.09 -9.20 9.55
N PHE A 23 -2.71 -9.49 8.30
CA PHE A 23 -3.55 -9.36 7.12
C PHE A 23 -3.10 -10.40 6.07
N SER A 24 -4.04 -11.04 5.39
CA SER A 24 -3.74 -12.05 4.37
C SER A 24 -3.04 -11.44 3.15
N ARG A 25 -2.02 -12.14 2.64
CA ARG A 25 -1.23 -11.71 1.46
C ARG A 25 -1.84 -12.15 0.12
N GLY A 26 -2.95 -12.90 0.14
CA GLY A 26 -3.63 -13.32 -1.09
C GLY A 26 -2.71 -14.12 -2.01
N ALA A 27 -2.78 -13.85 -3.32
CA ALA A 27 -1.97 -14.50 -4.36
C ALA A 27 -0.55 -13.92 -4.52
N SER A 28 -0.23 -12.82 -3.81
CA SER A 28 1.05 -12.13 -3.89
C SER A 28 1.80 -12.25 -2.56
N ILE A 29 3.11 -12.01 -2.55
CA ILE A 29 3.87 -11.85 -1.30
C ILE A 29 3.60 -10.51 -0.62
N TYR A 30 3.02 -9.55 -1.35
CA TYR A 30 2.75 -8.20 -0.89
C TYR A 30 1.30 -8.03 -0.45
N ARG A 31 1.09 -7.26 0.62
CA ARG A 31 -0.25 -6.90 1.09
C ARG A 31 -0.94 -5.98 0.11
N GLY A 32 -2.24 -6.19 -0.05
CA GLY A 32 -3.09 -5.35 -0.89
C GLY A 32 -2.85 -5.55 -2.39
N VAL A 33 -2.00 -6.50 -2.79
CA VAL A 33 -1.77 -6.85 -4.19
C VAL A 33 -2.68 -8.01 -4.54
N ILE A 34 -3.53 -7.80 -5.55
CA ILE A 34 -4.44 -8.81 -6.08
C ILE A 34 -4.11 -9.08 -7.55
N ARG A 35 -4.30 -10.33 -7.98
CA ARG A 35 -4.12 -10.73 -9.37
C ARG A 35 -5.43 -10.50 -10.14
N HIS A 36 -5.36 -9.67 -11.17
CA HIS A 36 -6.49 -9.43 -12.06
C HIS A 36 -6.47 -10.47 -13.19
N HIS A 37 -7.59 -11.16 -13.40
CA HIS A 37 -7.67 -12.29 -14.33
C HIS A 37 -7.50 -11.88 -15.80
N GLN A 38 -7.86 -10.66 -16.17
CA GLN A 38 -7.65 -10.17 -17.54
C GLN A 38 -6.17 -9.78 -17.73
N HIS A 39 -5.50 -10.48 -18.64
CA HIS A 39 -4.12 -10.26 -19.09
C HIS A 39 -3.01 -10.45 -18.03
N GLY A 40 -3.32 -11.07 -16.88
CA GLY A 40 -2.30 -11.34 -15.85
C GLY A 40 -1.75 -10.08 -15.16
N ARG A 41 -2.53 -8.99 -15.15
CA ARG A 41 -2.15 -7.74 -14.51
C ARG A 41 -2.33 -7.80 -12.99
N TRP A 42 -1.60 -6.95 -12.29
CA TRP A 42 -1.68 -6.81 -10.84
C TRP A 42 -2.47 -5.55 -10.50
N GLN A 43 -3.24 -5.57 -9.41
CA GLN A 43 -4.01 -4.42 -8.96
C GLN A 43 -3.89 -4.24 -7.46
N ALA A 44 -3.86 -2.98 -7.01
CA ALA A 44 -3.81 -2.70 -5.57
C ALA A 44 -5.22 -2.50 -5.04
N ARG A 45 -5.53 -3.14 -3.93
CA ARG A 45 -6.80 -3.02 -3.19
C ARG A 45 -6.52 -2.46 -1.81
N ILE A 46 -7.18 -1.37 -1.45
CA ILE A 46 -7.16 -0.80 -0.09
C ILE A 46 -8.56 -0.81 0.51
N GLY A 47 -8.71 -1.56 1.60
CA GLY A 47 -10.00 -1.74 2.25
C GLY A 47 -10.28 -0.73 3.35
N ARG A 48 -11.59 -0.52 3.59
CA ARG A 48 -12.16 0.30 4.68
C ARG A 48 -11.73 1.78 4.66
N VAL A 49 -11.61 2.37 3.48
CA VAL A 49 -11.19 3.79 3.34
C VAL A 49 -12.31 4.74 2.96
N ALA A 50 -13.43 4.24 2.41
CA ALA A 50 -14.59 5.05 2.03
C ALA A 50 -15.87 4.40 2.58
N GLY A 51 -16.17 4.62 3.87
CA GLY A 51 -17.38 4.06 4.49
C GLY A 51 -17.44 2.53 4.43
N ASN A 52 -16.36 1.85 4.83
CA ASN A 52 -16.18 0.39 4.74
C ASN A 52 -16.09 -0.21 3.32
N LYS A 53 -16.13 0.62 2.26
CA LYS A 53 -15.87 0.15 0.90
C LYS A 53 -14.39 -0.08 0.65
N ASP A 54 -14.12 -1.06 -0.20
CA ASP A 54 -12.80 -1.32 -0.76
C ASP A 54 -12.59 -0.46 -1.99
N LEU A 55 -11.40 0.14 -2.06
CA LEU A 55 -10.96 0.89 -3.21
C LEU A 55 -9.96 0.05 -4.02
N TYR A 56 -10.16 0.03 -5.32
CA TYR A 56 -9.22 -0.52 -6.28
C TYR A 56 -8.42 0.62 -6.94
N LEU A 57 -7.11 0.46 -6.94
CA LEU A 57 -6.15 1.38 -7.56
C LEU A 57 -5.86 0.94 -9.00
N ARG A 58 -4.95 1.65 -9.67
CA ARG A 58 -4.50 1.34 -11.03
C ARG A 58 -3.93 -0.09 -11.12
N THR A 59 -4.09 -0.71 -12.29
CA THR A 59 -3.46 -1.99 -12.60
C THR A 59 -2.07 -1.79 -13.19
N PHE A 60 -1.11 -2.62 -12.81
CA PHE A 60 0.27 -2.58 -13.30
C PHE A 60 0.71 -3.97 -13.78
N SER A 61 1.85 -4.03 -14.45
CA SER A 61 2.46 -5.27 -14.94
C SER A 61 3.26 -6.02 -13.86
N SER A 62 3.75 -5.31 -12.83
CA SER A 62 4.57 -5.88 -11.75
C SER A 62 3.87 -5.79 -10.39
N GLU A 63 4.04 -6.81 -9.55
CA GLU A 63 3.51 -6.83 -8.18
C GLU A 63 4.12 -5.73 -7.32
N GLU A 64 5.39 -5.41 -7.53
CA GLU A 64 6.15 -4.41 -6.78
C GLU A 64 5.59 -3.01 -6.96
N GLU A 65 5.27 -2.62 -8.21
CA GLU A 65 4.66 -1.32 -8.52
C GLU A 65 3.28 -1.18 -7.85
N VAL A 66 2.53 -2.28 -7.83
CA VAL A 66 1.23 -2.35 -7.16
C VAL A 66 1.38 -2.25 -5.65
N ALA A 67 2.34 -2.98 -5.08
CA ALA A 67 2.65 -2.92 -3.65
C ALA A 67 3.07 -1.51 -3.21
N GLU A 68 3.77 -0.79 -4.09
CA GLU A 68 4.14 0.60 -3.87
C GLU A 68 2.92 1.52 -3.88
N ALA A 69 2.06 1.41 -4.90
CA ALA A 69 0.82 2.18 -4.99
C ALA A 69 -0.10 1.94 -3.77
N TYR A 70 -0.20 0.68 -3.31
CA TYR A 70 -0.91 0.35 -2.08
C TYR A 70 -0.33 1.07 -0.86
N ASN A 71 1.00 1.10 -0.71
CA ASN A 71 1.63 1.74 0.44
C ASN A 71 1.43 3.25 0.44
N VAL A 72 1.54 3.91 -0.71
CA VAL A 72 1.25 5.35 -0.83
C VAL A 72 -0.19 5.64 -0.43
N ALA A 73 -1.15 4.84 -0.93
CA ALA A 73 -2.55 4.97 -0.53
C ALA A 73 -2.75 4.71 0.98
N ALA A 74 -2.12 3.67 1.53
CA ALA A 74 -2.23 3.34 2.95
C ALA A 74 -1.71 4.49 3.84
N ILE A 75 -0.58 5.10 3.48
CA ILE A 75 -0.05 6.27 4.19
C ILE A 75 -1.02 7.45 4.04
N LYS A 76 -1.61 7.66 2.86
CA LYS A 76 -2.60 8.73 2.63
C LYS A 76 -3.82 8.59 3.54
N PHE A 77 -4.40 7.40 3.61
CA PHE A 77 -5.66 7.17 4.33
C PHE A 77 -5.47 6.90 5.84
N ARG A 78 -4.30 6.41 6.27
CA ARG A 78 -4.04 5.98 7.66
C ARG A 78 -2.94 6.78 8.36
N GLY A 79 -2.22 7.64 7.65
CA GLY A 79 -1.13 8.45 8.18
C GLY A 79 0.05 7.62 8.68
N SER A 80 0.71 8.09 9.73
CA SER A 80 1.91 7.47 10.34
C SER A 80 1.67 6.07 10.91
N ASN A 81 0.40 5.67 11.07
CA ASN A 81 0.02 4.33 11.54
C ASN A 81 -0.16 3.31 10.41
N ALA A 82 0.05 3.73 9.15
CA ALA A 82 -0.07 2.84 8.00
C ALA A 82 0.89 1.65 8.10
N VAL A 83 0.37 0.46 7.80
CA VAL A 83 1.17 -0.76 7.67
C VAL A 83 1.52 -0.92 6.19
N THR A 84 2.78 -0.66 5.86
CA THR A 84 3.30 -0.68 4.49
C THR A 84 4.11 -1.94 4.22
N ASN A 85 4.20 -2.38 2.96
CA ASN A 85 5.07 -3.48 2.53
C ASN A 85 6.56 -3.10 2.55
N PHE A 86 6.90 -1.83 2.25
CA PHE A 86 8.28 -1.33 2.26
C PHE A 86 8.53 -0.32 3.39
N ALA A 87 9.80 -0.05 3.70
CA ALA A 87 10.19 0.92 4.73
C ALA A 87 9.74 2.35 4.38
N PHE A 88 9.44 3.15 5.41
CA PHE A 88 9.04 4.55 5.24
C PHE A 88 10.11 5.39 4.55
N SER A 89 11.40 5.09 4.79
CA SER A 89 12.54 5.75 4.15
C SER A 89 12.56 5.62 2.62
N ARG A 90 11.85 4.63 2.06
CA ARG A 90 11.71 4.47 0.61
C ARG A 90 10.72 5.46 0.00
N TYR A 91 9.84 6.04 0.82
CA TYR A 91 8.87 7.04 0.38
C TYR A 91 9.37 8.40 0.77
N ASN A 92 9.80 9.19 -0.21
CA ASN A 92 9.78 10.63 -0.03
C ASN A 92 8.32 11.08 -0.05
N ILE A 93 7.72 11.14 1.14
CA ILE A 93 6.32 11.48 1.42
C ILE A 93 5.93 12.71 0.58
N GLU A 94 6.63 13.84 0.73
CA GLU A 94 6.32 15.08 0.00
C GLU A 94 6.32 14.90 -1.52
N ALA A 95 7.32 14.22 -2.08
CA ALA A 95 7.42 14.02 -3.53
C ALA A 95 6.35 13.06 -4.09
N LYS A 96 6.04 11.96 -3.39
CA LYS A 96 5.05 10.97 -3.82
C LYS A 96 3.61 11.48 -3.65
N PHE A 97 3.36 12.38 -2.69
CA PHE A 97 2.07 13.04 -2.52
C PHE A 97 1.80 14.13 -3.56
N LEU A 98 2.83 14.73 -4.15
CA LEU A 98 2.70 15.65 -5.29
C LEU A 98 2.37 14.90 -6.59
N ASP A 99 2.99 13.73 -6.81
CA ASP A 99 2.72 12.88 -7.98
C ASP A 99 1.36 12.17 -7.91
N CYS A 100 0.75 12.14 -6.72
CA CYS A 100 -0.64 11.74 -6.55
C CYS A 100 -1.57 12.55 -7.49
N GLY A 101 -1.31 13.84 -7.73
CA GLY A 101 -2.10 14.68 -8.65
C GLY A 101 -2.09 14.22 -10.12
N LEU A 102 -1.08 13.45 -10.54
CA LEU A 102 -0.91 12.94 -11.92
C LEU A 102 -1.18 11.43 -12.05
N LEU A 103 -1.21 10.70 -10.93
CA LEU A 103 -1.54 9.26 -10.88
C LEU A 103 -3.03 9.00 -10.64
N TYR A 104 -3.84 10.04 -10.42
CA TYR A 104 -5.29 9.94 -10.27
C TYR A 104 -6.04 9.87 -11.61
N ASN A 105 -6.08 8.67 -12.21
CA ASN A 105 -7.36 8.23 -12.77
C ASN A 105 -8.19 7.70 -11.60
N PHE A 106 -8.95 8.62 -11.00
CA PHE A 106 -9.90 8.45 -9.89
C PHE A 106 -11.10 7.54 -10.27
N ALA A 107 -10.86 6.43 -10.98
CA ALA A 107 -11.93 5.59 -11.52
C ALA A 107 -12.82 4.90 -10.47
N CYS A 108 -12.69 5.19 -9.16
CA CYS A 108 -13.65 4.71 -8.16
C CYS A 108 -13.71 5.51 -6.84
N ILE A 109 -13.45 6.83 -6.81
CA ILE A 109 -13.82 7.65 -5.62
C ILE A 109 -14.84 8.74 -5.93
N TYR A 110 -15.08 9.10 -7.20
CA TYR A 110 -16.07 10.14 -7.54
C TYR A 110 -17.34 9.66 -8.24
N GLU A 111 -17.53 8.35 -8.49
CA GLU A 111 -18.84 7.81 -8.87
C GLU A 111 -19.43 6.95 -7.74
N CYS A 112 -19.81 7.62 -6.66
CA CYS A 112 -21.02 7.28 -5.93
C CYS A 112 -21.74 8.60 -5.70
N ARG A 113 -22.62 8.92 -6.65
CA ARG A 113 -23.70 9.88 -6.45
C ARG A 113 -24.58 9.44 -5.28
#